data_AF-A0A1B4Y5T6-F1
#
_entry.id   AF-A0A1B4Y5T6-F1
#
_cell.length_a   1.000
_cell.length_b   1.000
_cell.length_c   1.000
_cell.angle_alpha   90.00
_cell.angle_beta   90.00
_cell.angle_gamma   90.00
#
_symmetry.space_group_name_H-M   'P 1'
#
loop_
_entity.id
_entity.type
_entity.pdbx_description
1 polymer ?
#
loop_
_entity_poly.entity_id
_entity_poly.type
_entity_poly.pdbx_seq_one_letter_code
_entity_poly.pdbx_strand_id
1 'polypeptide(L)'
;MSTTLIAASAIVAALTGASAIGLTVNRRAGVLRETGPSTDRAHQDTSDLGLSETGPTVMHFSANWCGPCAAVRRVVDQVCEELPDVAHVEVDIDANPVAAKRLSVLSLPTTFIFDTDGRQRYRTAGVPKVADLRATLIPLLT
;
A
#
# COMPACT_ATOMS: atom_id res chain seq x y z
N MET A 1 0.42 -49.59 -12.02
CA MET A 1 0.52 -48.36 -11.20
C MET A 1 -0.83 -48.15 -10.51
N SER A 2 -0.85 -48.18 -9.19
CA SER A 2 -2.09 -48.12 -8.42
C SER A 2 -2.74 -46.73 -8.58
N THR A 3 -4.05 -46.68 -8.81
CA THR A 3 -4.84 -45.43 -8.94
C THR A 3 -4.63 -44.49 -7.74
N THR A 4 -4.32 -45.05 -6.57
CA THR A 4 -3.96 -44.32 -5.35
C THR A 4 -2.66 -43.52 -5.49
N LEU A 5 -1.65 -44.03 -6.20
CA LEU A 5 -0.38 -43.32 -6.41
C LEU A 5 -0.55 -42.14 -7.36
N ILE A 6 -1.41 -42.27 -8.38
CA ILE A 6 -1.73 -41.18 -9.32
C ILE A 6 -2.53 -40.08 -8.62
N ALA A 7 -3.52 -40.47 -7.81
CA ALA A 7 -4.30 -39.50 -7.02
C ALA A 7 -3.41 -38.76 -5.99
N ALA A 8 -2.54 -39.48 -5.29
CA ALA A 8 -1.63 -38.88 -4.31
C ALA A 8 -0.64 -37.90 -4.96
N SER A 9 -0.03 -38.26 -6.10
CA SER A 9 0.90 -37.37 -6.80
C SER A 9 0.22 -36.12 -7.36
N ALA A 10 -1.01 -36.24 -7.87
CA ALA A 10 -1.79 -35.10 -8.33
C ALA A 10 -2.13 -34.12 -7.19
N ILE A 11 -2.51 -34.63 -6.01
CA ILE A 11 -2.79 -33.80 -4.82
C ILE A 11 -1.52 -33.07 -4.36
N VAL A 12 -0.39 -33.77 -4.28
CA VAL A 12 0.90 -33.17 -3.86
C VAL A 12 1.33 -32.08 -4.85
N ALA A 13 1.20 -32.32 -6.15
CA ALA A 13 1.51 -31.32 -7.17
C ALA A 13 0.59 -30.08 -7.07
N ALA A 14 -0.71 -30.28 -6.83
CA ALA A 14 -1.65 -29.17 -6.66
C ALA A 14 -1.33 -28.33 -5.41
N LEU A 15 -1.02 -28.98 -4.27
CA LEU A 15 -0.71 -28.30 -3.02
C LEU A 15 0.62 -27.53 -3.09
N THR A 16 1.65 -28.12 -3.69
CA THR A 16 2.94 -27.43 -3.89
C THR A 16 2.80 -26.25 -4.84
N GLY A 17 2.04 -26.41 -5.93
CA GLY A 17 1.70 -25.33 -6.85
C GLY A 17 0.96 -24.18 -6.16
N ALA A 18 -0.12 -24.48 -5.44
CA ALA A 18 -0.89 -23.48 -4.70
C ALA A 18 -0.05 -22.75 -3.64
N SER A 19 0.79 -23.47 -2.91
CA SER A 19 1.65 -22.89 -1.86
C SER A 19 2.71 -21.96 -2.46
N ALA A 20 3.35 -22.35 -3.55
CA ALA A 20 4.34 -21.53 -4.25
C ALA A 20 3.72 -20.25 -4.81
N ILE A 21 2.52 -20.35 -5.40
CA ILE A 21 1.77 -19.19 -5.88
C ILE A 21 1.39 -18.27 -4.69
N GLY A 22 0.85 -18.82 -3.62
CA GLY A 22 0.45 -18.06 -2.42
C GLY A 22 1.62 -17.30 -1.80
N LEU A 23 2.78 -17.95 -1.62
CA LEU A 23 4.00 -17.31 -1.14
C LEU A 23 4.47 -16.18 -2.07
N THR A 24 4.38 -16.38 -3.38
CA THR A 24 4.82 -15.38 -4.36
C THR A 24 3.90 -14.16 -4.38
N VAL A 25 2.58 -14.36 -4.32
CA VAL A 25 1.60 -13.27 -4.27
C VAL A 25 1.73 -12.49 -2.96
N ASN A 26 1.84 -13.19 -1.83
CA ASN A 26 1.96 -12.56 -0.52
C ASN A 26 3.26 -11.74 -0.39
N ARG A 27 4.36 -12.20 -1.01
CA ARG A 27 5.63 -11.44 -1.04
C ARG A 27 5.57 -10.14 -1.85
N ARG A 28 4.62 -10.03 -2.77
CA ARG A 28 4.43 -8.81 -3.60
C ARG A 28 3.49 -7.80 -2.94
N ALA A 29 2.71 -8.21 -1.95
CA ALA A 29 1.89 -7.30 -1.15
C ALA A 29 2.80 -6.42 -0.29
N GLY A 30 2.46 -5.14 -0.15
CA GLY A 30 3.21 -4.17 0.65
C GLY A 30 4.41 -3.53 -0.06
N VAL A 31 4.77 -3.96 -1.27
CA VAL A 31 5.90 -3.37 -2.02
C VAL A 31 5.56 -1.96 -2.53
N LEU A 32 6.30 -0.96 -2.04
CA LEU A 32 6.25 0.42 -2.53
C LEU A 32 6.77 0.50 -3.96
N ARG A 33 5.93 1.02 -4.84
CA ARG A 33 6.26 1.28 -6.24
C ARG A 33 6.31 2.78 -6.47
N GLU A 34 7.39 3.23 -7.10
CA GLU A 34 7.50 4.62 -7.55
C GLU A 34 6.45 4.90 -8.63
N THR A 35 5.85 6.08 -8.54
CA THR A 35 4.90 6.55 -9.55
C THR A 35 5.70 7.25 -10.64
N GLY A 36 5.92 6.56 -11.76
CA GLY A 36 6.61 7.14 -12.92
C GLY A 36 5.85 8.33 -13.52
N PRO A 37 6.50 9.15 -14.37
CA PRO A 37 5.91 10.32 -15.01
C PRO A 37 4.92 9.92 -16.12
N SER A 38 3.80 9.33 -15.74
CA SER A 38 2.65 9.18 -16.64
C SER A 38 1.80 10.44 -16.55
N THR A 39 1.73 11.18 -17.65
CA THR A 39 1.07 12.49 -17.81
C THR A 39 -0.37 12.54 -17.27
N ASP A 40 -1.08 11.39 -17.19
CA ASP A 40 -2.46 11.30 -16.66
C ASP A 40 -2.58 11.17 -15.14
N ARG A 41 -1.56 10.65 -14.42
CA ARG A 41 -1.62 10.48 -12.95
C ARG A 41 -0.91 11.59 -12.18
N ALA A 42 -0.07 12.36 -12.87
CA ALA A 42 0.66 13.47 -12.27
C ALA A 42 -0.23 14.70 -11.98
N HIS A 43 -1.49 14.72 -12.45
CA HIS A 43 -2.41 15.84 -12.28
C HIS A 43 -3.75 15.44 -11.64
N GLN A 44 -3.74 14.43 -10.77
CA GLN A 44 -4.92 14.13 -9.98
C GLN A 44 -5.11 15.22 -8.94
N ASP A 45 -6.31 15.80 -8.87
CA ASP A 45 -6.68 16.73 -7.81
C ASP A 45 -6.59 16.04 -6.44
N THR A 46 -5.71 16.56 -5.59
CA THR A 46 -5.43 16.08 -4.23
C THR A 46 -5.80 17.10 -3.16
N SER A 47 -6.39 18.23 -3.55
CA SER A 47 -6.68 19.36 -2.65
C SER A 47 -7.65 19.02 -1.51
N ASP A 48 -8.52 18.03 -1.72
CA ASP A 48 -9.51 17.53 -0.77
C ASP A 48 -8.98 16.44 0.18
N LEU A 49 -7.72 16.01 0.03
CA LEU A 49 -7.15 14.89 0.79
C LEU A 49 -6.49 15.32 2.11
N GLY A 50 -6.38 16.62 2.39
CA GLY A 50 -5.75 17.13 3.62
C GLY A 50 -4.25 16.84 3.71
N LEU A 51 -3.55 16.93 2.58
CA LEU A 51 -2.09 16.74 2.53
C LEU A 51 -1.37 17.89 3.26
N SER A 52 -0.22 17.59 3.86
CA SER A 52 0.64 18.59 4.46
C SER A 52 1.41 19.37 3.39
N GLU A 53 1.52 20.68 3.59
CA GLU A 53 2.34 21.57 2.75
C GLU A 53 3.76 21.75 3.33
N THR A 54 4.02 21.31 4.57
CA THR A 54 5.31 21.52 5.26
C THR A 54 6.20 20.29 5.29
N GLY A 55 5.68 19.13 4.87
CA GLY A 55 6.43 17.89 4.76
C GLY A 55 5.68 16.82 3.96
N PRO A 56 6.35 15.71 3.59
CA PRO A 56 5.73 14.64 2.84
C PRO A 56 4.61 14.00 3.64
N THR A 57 3.57 13.55 2.95
CA THR A 57 2.38 12.94 3.56
C THR A 57 2.29 11.46 3.21
N VAL A 58 2.22 10.60 4.22
CA VAL A 58 1.81 9.20 4.07
C VAL A 58 0.30 9.15 4.23
N MET A 59 -0.40 8.89 3.12
CA MET A 59 -1.86 8.80 3.09
C MET A 59 -2.27 7.35 2.83
N HIS A 60 -3.23 6.80 3.58
CA HIS A 60 -3.76 5.48 3.28
C HIS A 60 -5.27 5.41 3.34
N PHE A 61 -5.84 4.61 2.43
CA PHE A 61 -7.25 4.26 2.48
C PHE A 61 -7.49 3.11 3.45
N SER A 62 -8.54 3.25 4.25
CA SER A 62 -8.97 2.28 5.25
C SER A 62 -10.49 2.06 5.22
N ALA A 63 -10.95 1.21 6.11
CA ALA A 63 -12.37 1.05 6.46
C ALA A 63 -12.48 0.40 7.84
N ASN A 64 -13.61 0.54 8.51
CA ASN A 64 -13.86 -0.10 9.81
C ASN A 64 -13.85 -1.64 9.74
N TRP A 65 -14.19 -2.20 8.59
CA TRP A 65 -14.18 -3.65 8.33
C TRP A 65 -12.84 -4.16 7.79
N CYS A 66 -11.85 -3.28 7.61
CA CYS A 66 -10.52 -3.66 7.10
C CYS A 66 -9.58 -4.06 8.26
N GLY A 67 -9.53 -5.35 8.57
CA GLY A 67 -8.62 -5.90 9.59
C GLY A 67 -7.14 -5.51 9.37
N PRO A 68 -6.57 -5.70 8.17
CA PRO A 68 -5.15 -5.37 7.90
C PRO A 68 -4.81 -3.88 8.00
N CYS A 69 -5.81 -2.98 7.90
CA CYS A 69 -5.56 -1.53 7.97
C CYS A 69 -4.98 -1.10 9.32
N ALA A 70 -5.32 -1.81 10.41
CA ALA A 70 -4.72 -1.56 11.72
C ALA A 70 -3.19 -1.80 11.75
N ALA A 71 -2.67 -2.67 10.88
CA ALA A 71 -1.23 -2.87 10.76
C ALA A 71 -0.55 -1.73 10.02
N VAL A 72 -1.21 -1.12 9.03
CA VAL A 72 -0.70 0.09 8.35
C VAL A 72 -0.59 1.23 9.34
N ARG A 73 -1.63 1.50 10.15
CA ARG A 73 -1.59 2.55 11.18
C ARG A 73 -0.34 2.42 12.06
N ARG A 74 -0.13 1.24 12.67
CA ARG A 74 1.06 0.98 13.50
C ARG A 74 2.39 1.20 12.77
N VAL A 75 2.49 0.78 11.50
CA VAL A 75 3.71 0.99 10.70
C VAL A 75 3.94 2.47 10.43
N VAL A 76 2.89 3.22 10.10
CA VAL A 76 3.00 4.64 9.79
C VAL A 76 3.26 5.45 11.05
N ASP A 77 2.56 5.18 12.15
CA ASP A 77 2.77 5.81 13.46
C ASP A 77 4.24 5.67 13.89
N GLN A 78 4.80 4.46 13.81
CA GLN A 78 6.20 4.21 14.13
C GLN A 78 7.15 5.04 13.27
N VAL A 79 6.88 5.18 11.97
CA VAL A 79 7.74 5.97 11.08
C VAL A 79 7.60 7.47 11.35
N CYS A 80 6.41 7.96 11.67
CA CYS A 80 6.17 9.37 12.00
C CYS A 80 6.78 9.75 13.36
N GLU A 81 6.87 8.81 14.30
CA GLU A 81 7.64 9.00 15.54
C GLU A 81 9.15 9.19 15.26
N GLU A 82 9.70 8.48 14.27
CA GLU A 82 11.10 8.62 13.86
C GLU A 82 11.35 9.85 12.95
N LEU A 83 10.33 10.28 12.20
CA LEU A 83 10.37 11.37 11.22
C LEU A 83 9.22 12.37 11.47
N PRO A 84 9.36 13.32 12.42
CA PRO A 84 8.25 14.16 12.88
C PRO A 84 7.72 15.15 11.83
N ASP A 85 8.50 15.43 10.78
CA ASP A 85 8.10 16.28 9.67
C ASP A 85 7.21 15.53 8.64
N VAL A 86 7.03 14.23 8.79
CA VAL A 86 6.13 13.42 7.95
C VAL A 86 4.72 13.48 8.51
N ALA A 87 3.75 13.85 7.68
CA ALA A 87 2.34 13.82 8.05
C ALA A 87 1.71 12.45 7.76
N HIS A 88 0.78 12.02 8.62
CA HIS A 88 -0.04 10.84 8.40
C HIS A 88 -1.50 11.24 8.16
N VAL A 89 -2.05 10.79 7.04
CA VAL A 89 -3.47 10.94 6.70
C VAL A 89 -4.10 9.57 6.52
N GLU A 90 -5.27 9.40 7.12
CA GLU A 90 -6.11 8.22 6.90
C GLU A 90 -7.45 8.64 6.29
N VAL A 91 -7.83 7.96 5.22
CA VAL A 91 -9.09 8.21 4.53
C VAL A 91 -9.95 6.95 4.54
N ASP A 92 -11.10 7.03 5.20
CA ASP A 92 -12.11 5.97 5.13
C ASP A 92 -12.71 5.93 3.71
N ILE A 93 -12.64 4.76 3.07
CA ILE A 93 -13.17 4.55 1.72
C ILE A 93 -14.70 4.66 1.66
N ASP A 94 -15.39 4.31 2.74
CA ASP A 94 -16.85 4.34 2.82
C ASP A 94 -17.34 5.80 2.95
N ALA A 95 -16.55 6.65 3.61
CA ALA A 95 -16.82 8.08 3.73
C ALA A 95 -16.40 8.87 2.48
N ASN A 96 -15.30 8.48 1.82
CA ASN A 96 -14.73 9.18 0.67
C ASN A 96 -14.53 8.27 -0.57
N PRO A 97 -15.60 7.65 -1.11
CA PRO A 97 -15.50 6.71 -2.22
C PRO A 97 -15.04 7.39 -3.53
N VAL A 98 -15.32 8.68 -3.69
CA VAL A 98 -14.90 9.48 -4.86
C VAL A 98 -13.38 9.60 -4.91
N ALA A 99 -12.73 9.89 -3.78
CA ALA A 99 -11.27 9.96 -3.69
C ALA A 99 -10.62 8.60 -3.98
N ALA A 100 -11.20 7.51 -3.46
CA ALA A 100 -10.72 6.15 -3.73
C ALA A 100 -10.82 5.79 -5.21
N LYS A 101 -11.96 6.12 -5.86
CA LYS A 101 -12.13 5.93 -7.30
C LYS A 101 -11.13 6.75 -8.10
N ARG A 102 -10.96 8.04 -7.74
CA ARG A 102 -10.00 8.95 -8.36
C ARG A 102 -8.61 8.33 -8.31
N LEU A 103 -8.12 7.97 -7.13
CA LEU A 103 -6.80 7.35 -6.93
C LEU A 103 -6.72 5.86 -7.31
N SER A 104 -7.74 5.32 -7.99
CA SER A 104 -7.79 3.95 -8.50
C SER A 104 -7.49 2.90 -7.41
N VAL A 105 -8.06 3.09 -6.22
CA VAL A 105 -7.96 2.15 -5.09
C VAL A 105 -8.84 0.94 -5.37
N LEU A 106 -8.20 -0.21 -5.59
CA LEU A 106 -8.88 -1.47 -5.93
C LEU A 106 -8.99 -2.44 -4.74
N SER A 107 -8.22 -2.18 -3.69
CA SER A 107 -8.14 -3.05 -2.51
C SER A 107 -7.70 -2.25 -1.29
N LEU A 108 -8.17 -2.64 -0.11
CA LEU A 108 -7.68 -2.09 1.14
C LEU A 108 -6.64 -3.02 1.80
N PRO A 109 -5.67 -2.46 2.55
CA PRO A 109 -5.29 -1.06 2.53
C PRO A 109 -4.54 -0.71 1.23
N THR A 110 -4.64 0.55 0.80
CA THR A 110 -3.72 1.13 -0.21
C THR A 110 -3.11 2.38 0.39
N THR A 111 -1.78 2.44 0.39
CA THR A 111 -0.99 3.56 0.91
C THR A 111 -0.33 4.31 -0.24
N PHE A 112 -0.32 5.62 -0.14
CA PHE A 112 0.27 6.59 -1.05
C PHE A 112 1.26 7.46 -0.26
N ILE A 113 2.31 7.92 -0.94
CA ILE A 113 3.22 8.92 -0.41
C ILE A 113 3.19 10.12 -1.34
N PHE A 114 2.87 11.28 -0.79
CA PHE A 114 2.86 12.56 -1.48
C PHE A 114 4.03 13.42 -0.98
N ASP A 115 4.63 14.20 -1.88
CA ASP A 115 5.53 15.29 -1.50
C ASP A 115 4.76 16.54 -1.06
N THR A 116 5.49 17.58 -0.65
CA THR A 116 4.93 18.88 -0.23
C THR A 116 4.17 19.61 -1.34
N ASP A 117 4.45 19.28 -2.61
CA ASP A 117 3.74 19.83 -3.77
C ASP A 117 2.44 19.05 -4.06
N GLY A 118 2.08 18.08 -3.22
CA GLY A 118 0.91 17.23 -3.39
C GLY A 118 1.05 16.19 -4.51
N ARG A 119 2.27 15.94 -5.00
CA ARG A 119 2.53 14.97 -6.08
C ARG A 119 2.73 13.58 -5.52
N GLN A 120 2.04 12.60 -6.10
CA GLN A 120 2.21 11.19 -5.72
C GLN A 120 3.62 10.70 -6.11
N ARG A 121 4.42 10.32 -5.12
CA ARG A 121 5.77 9.77 -5.29
C ARG A 121 5.74 8.25 -5.28
N TYR A 122 5.02 7.66 -4.32
CA TYR A 122 4.97 6.21 -4.16
C TYR A 122 3.55 5.71 -3.90
N ARG A 123 3.33 4.44 -4.22
CA ARG A 123 2.09 3.72 -3.94
C ARG A 123 2.37 2.27 -3.58
N THR A 124 1.59 1.72 -2.64
CA THR A 124 1.61 0.30 -2.30
C THR A 124 0.20 -0.20 -1.97
N ALA A 125 -0.06 -1.46 -2.29
CA ALA A 125 -1.26 -2.18 -1.87
C ALA A 125 -0.87 -3.22 -0.82
N GLY A 126 -1.60 -3.28 0.30
CA GLY A 126 -1.24 -4.08 1.47
C GLY A 126 -0.38 -3.29 2.47
N VAL A 127 0.17 -4.01 3.46
CA VAL A 127 0.90 -3.41 4.58
C VAL A 127 2.37 -3.19 4.19
N PRO A 128 2.88 -1.96 4.13
CA PRO A 128 4.30 -1.72 3.88
C PRO A 128 5.16 -2.16 5.07
N LYS A 129 6.45 -2.37 4.82
CA LYS A 129 7.43 -2.54 5.90
C LYS A 129 7.92 -1.19 6.37
N VAL A 130 8.18 -1.06 7.67
CA VAL A 130 8.74 0.16 8.30
C VAL A 130 10.01 0.62 7.57
N ALA A 131 10.95 -0.30 7.32
CA ALA A 131 12.21 0.02 6.66
C ALA A 131 12.02 0.57 5.24
N ASP A 132 11.12 -0.02 4.46
CA ASP A 132 10.84 0.42 3.08
C ASP A 132 10.16 1.79 3.08
N LEU A 133 9.16 1.99 3.95
CA LEU A 133 8.45 3.26 4.09
C LEU A 133 9.41 4.40 4.48
N ARG A 134 10.24 4.17 5.50
CA ARG A 134 11.25 5.13 5.95
C ARG A 134 12.25 5.48 4.83
N ALA A 135 12.75 4.47 4.12
CA ALA A 135 13.71 4.67 3.03
C ALA A 135 13.14 5.54 1.89
N THR A 136 11.83 5.44 1.62
CA THR A 136 11.17 6.27 0.60
C THR A 136 10.85 7.69 1.05
N LEU A 137 10.73 7.95 2.36
CA LEU A 137 10.39 9.26 2.91
C LEU A 137 11.60 10.16 3.12
N ILE A 138 12.75 9.59 3.52
CA ILE A 138 13.99 10.36 3.76
C ILE A 138 14.36 11.29 2.60
N PRO A 139 14.29 10.87 1.32
CA PRO A 139 14.62 11.73 0.18
C PRO A 139 13.60 12.87 -0.08
N LEU A 140 12.44 12.86 0.58
CA LEU A 140 11.37 13.86 0.41
C LEU A 140 11.35 14.91 1.54
N LEU A 141 12.24 14.81 2.51
CA LEU A 141 12.36 15.71 3.67
C LEU A 141 13.38 16.85 3.44
N THR A 142 13.90 16.99 2.22
CA THR A 142 14.95 17.96 1.86
C THR A 142 14.41 19.27 1.33
#